data_AF-H6BJY2-F1
#
_entry.id   AF-H6BJY2-F1
#
_cell.length_a   1.000
_cell.length_b   1.000
_cell.length_c   1.000
_cell.angle_alpha   90.00
_cell.angle_beta   90.00
_cell.angle_gamma   90.00
#
_symmetry.space_group_name_H-M   'P 1'
#
loop_
_entity.id
_entity.type
_entity.pdbx_description
1 polymer ?
#
loop_
_entity_poly.entity_id
_entity_poly.type
_entity_poly.pdbx_seq_one_letter_code
_entity_poly.pdbx_strand_id
1 'polypeptide(L)'
;MPPMPGMHRTYPNTGGSVMLPLRKENLYEPEIMICGGGQMQAINSLCDASCGRIRPTSGNPNWQMTSMPQPRGMVEGVLLLDGTVLWINGCQSGAQGFGLATTPALEALIYDPRRDAWTVSGQTTIARLYHSVALMLLDGTVLVAGSNPNEQPLLEDQVDRRNPFQAFPTEYRVEIYTPPYLRGDNASKRPRNITLSTTELRMNTSFILEFDFQDKELLTLEVILYGGGFVTHSLHMGQMMVYLDPRGWVDVGNGRKRVEVDMPRGIKLAPGPYVVHVVANGVPGVGQFVLLKV
;
A
#
# COMPACT_ATOMS: atom_id res chain seq x y z
N MET A 1 -9.40 -2.59 23.88
CA MET A 1 -9.22 -3.25 22.58
C MET A 1 -9.28 -4.76 22.80
N PRO A 2 -10.08 -5.52 22.02
CA PRO A 2 -10.13 -6.97 22.13
C PRO A 2 -8.85 -7.63 21.57
N PRO A 3 -8.47 -8.82 22.06
CA PRO A 3 -7.41 -9.61 21.45
C PRO A 3 -7.80 -10.01 20.03
N MET A 4 -6.86 -9.94 19.09
CA MET A 4 -7.07 -10.36 17.70
C MET A 4 -6.96 -11.89 17.61
N PRO A 5 -7.90 -12.58 16.96
CA PRO A 5 -7.74 -13.99 16.63
C PRO A 5 -6.55 -14.25 15.69
N GLY A 6 -5.97 -15.45 15.78
CA GLY A 6 -4.82 -15.88 14.99
C GLY A 6 -3.54 -15.99 15.82
N MET A 7 -2.41 -16.06 15.13
CA MET A 7 -1.08 -16.23 15.72
C MET A 7 -0.40 -14.89 16.05
N HIS A 8 0.85 -14.97 16.52
CA HIS A 8 1.65 -13.78 16.82
C HIS A 8 1.97 -13.01 15.54
N ARG A 9 1.94 -11.69 15.65
CA ARG A 9 2.16 -10.76 14.52
C ARG A 9 3.28 -9.75 14.77
N THR A 10 3.87 -9.82 15.95
CA THR A 10 5.01 -8.99 16.35
C THR A 10 6.30 -9.72 16.00
N TYR A 11 7.39 -8.95 15.88
CA TYR A 11 8.72 -9.51 15.69
C TYR A 11 8.99 -10.66 16.69
N PRO A 12 9.55 -11.79 16.23
CA PRO A 12 10.02 -12.09 14.87
C PRO A 12 8.96 -12.69 13.93
N ASN A 13 7.76 -12.99 14.41
CA ASN A 13 6.67 -13.60 13.63
C ASN A 13 5.87 -12.53 12.86
N THR A 14 6.53 -11.50 12.34
CA THR A 14 5.92 -10.23 11.94
C THR A 14 4.80 -10.40 10.90
N GLY A 15 3.62 -9.87 11.20
CA GLY A 15 2.57 -9.61 10.23
C GLY A 15 2.65 -8.17 9.68
N GLY A 16 1.98 -7.90 8.58
CA GLY A 16 1.88 -6.56 8.01
C GLY A 16 0.68 -5.81 8.56
N SER A 17 0.76 -4.47 8.62
CA SER A 17 -0.39 -3.64 8.98
C SER A 17 -0.51 -2.41 8.08
N VAL A 18 -1.76 -1.94 7.92
CA VAL A 18 -2.09 -0.75 7.14
C VAL A 18 -3.27 -0.02 7.78
N MET A 19 -3.24 1.30 7.78
CA MET A 19 -4.44 2.11 8.02
C MET A 19 -5.18 2.27 6.69
N LEU A 20 -6.41 1.78 6.61
CA LEU A 20 -7.23 1.87 5.42
C LEU A 20 -7.53 3.34 5.07
N PRO A 21 -7.83 3.65 3.79
CA PRO A 21 -8.01 5.03 3.36
C PRO A 21 -9.08 5.78 4.14
N LEU A 22 -8.76 7.01 4.56
CA LEU A 22 -9.67 7.88 5.27
C LEU A 22 -10.58 8.60 4.28
N ARG A 23 -11.89 8.61 4.54
CA ARG A 23 -12.87 9.24 3.66
C ARG A 23 -13.90 10.06 4.42
N LYS A 24 -14.56 10.99 3.73
CA LYS A 24 -15.59 11.85 4.34
C LYS A 24 -16.84 11.05 4.74
N GLU A 25 -17.19 10.00 4.01
CA GLU A 25 -18.43 9.23 4.19
C GLU A 25 -18.49 8.55 5.57
N ASN A 26 -17.34 8.19 6.15
CA ASN A 26 -17.23 7.63 7.49
C ASN A 26 -16.61 8.61 8.49
N LEU A 27 -16.70 9.92 8.24
CA LEU A 27 -16.13 10.97 9.08
C LEU A 27 -14.62 10.78 9.34
N TYR A 28 -13.92 10.20 8.36
CA TYR A 28 -12.50 9.86 8.41
C TYR A 28 -12.14 8.98 9.62
N GLU A 29 -13.07 8.12 10.07
CA GLU A 29 -12.80 7.17 11.14
C GLU A 29 -11.69 6.19 10.71
N PRO A 30 -10.60 6.06 11.48
CA PRO A 30 -9.50 5.18 11.12
C PRO A 30 -9.93 3.72 11.25
N GLU A 31 -9.59 2.92 10.26
CA GLU A 31 -9.70 1.48 10.29
C GLU A 31 -8.33 0.86 10.01
N ILE A 32 -7.90 -0.07 10.85
CA ILE A 32 -6.58 -0.70 10.76
C ILE A 32 -6.79 -2.15 10.35
N MET A 33 -6.06 -2.59 9.33
CA MET A 33 -5.99 -3.98 8.92
C MET A 33 -4.62 -4.54 9.29
N ILE A 34 -4.61 -5.74 9.89
CA ILE A 34 -3.39 -6.49 10.20
C ILE A 34 -3.52 -7.87 9.57
N CYS A 35 -2.49 -8.34 8.89
CA CYS A 35 -2.47 -9.61 8.19
C CYS A 35 -1.22 -10.42 8.49
N GLY A 36 -1.37 -11.74 8.44
CA GLY A 36 -0.26 -12.65 8.51
C GLY A 36 0.38 -12.75 9.89
N GLY A 37 1.56 -13.35 9.92
CA GLY A 37 2.34 -13.57 11.14
C GLY A 37 2.77 -15.02 11.25
N GLY A 38 3.00 -15.52 12.47
CA GLY A 38 3.49 -16.88 12.69
C GLY A 38 3.50 -17.31 14.17
N GLN A 39 3.84 -18.57 14.40
CA GLN A 39 3.79 -19.17 15.74
C GLN A 39 5.09 -18.94 16.52
N MET A 40 6.24 -19.23 15.91
CA MET A 40 7.52 -19.25 16.60
C MET A 40 8.66 -18.87 15.65
N GLN A 41 9.76 -18.42 16.22
CA GLN A 41 10.97 -18.09 15.47
C GLN A 41 11.69 -19.37 15.04
N ALA A 42 11.20 -20.02 14.01
CA ALA A 42 11.80 -21.24 13.46
C ALA A 42 11.55 -21.33 11.96
N ILE A 43 12.52 -21.87 11.23
CA ILE A 43 12.49 -22.00 9.76
C ILE A 43 11.31 -22.86 9.24
N ASN A 44 10.84 -23.79 10.07
CA ASN A 44 9.71 -24.68 9.79
C ASN A 44 8.40 -24.21 10.46
N SER A 45 8.36 -23.02 11.06
CA SER A 45 7.12 -22.48 11.63
C SER A 45 6.19 -22.09 10.48
N LEU A 46 4.95 -22.59 10.49
CA LEU A 46 3.96 -22.13 9.53
C LEU A 46 3.56 -20.68 9.82
N CYS A 47 3.48 -19.89 8.76
CA CYS A 47 2.93 -18.56 8.86
C CYS A 47 1.40 -18.60 8.98
N ASP A 48 0.80 -17.49 9.38
CA ASP A 48 -0.66 -17.34 9.48
C ASP A 48 -1.23 -16.70 8.21
N ALA A 49 -2.43 -17.11 7.80
CA ALA A 49 -3.17 -16.51 6.69
C ALA A 49 -4.20 -15.47 7.17
N SER A 50 -4.54 -15.48 8.45
CA SER A 50 -5.60 -14.67 9.00
C SER A 50 -5.27 -13.18 8.92
N CYS A 51 -6.30 -12.40 8.67
CA CYS A 51 -6.29 -10.95 8.63
C CYS A 51 -7.46 -10.43 9.44
N GLY A 52 -7.29 -9.29 10.09
CA GLY A 52 -8.36 -8.66 10.85
C GLY A 52 -8.36 -7.16 10.66
N ARG A 53 -9.55 -6.61 10.52
CA ARG A 53 -9.82 -5.18 10.49
C ARG A 53 -10.44 -4.73 11.80
N ILE A 54 -10.06 -3.55 12.26
CA ILE A 54 -10.64 -2.96 13.47
C ILE A 54 -10.74 -1.44 13.33
N ARG A 55 -11.82 -0.87 13.85
CA ARG A 55 -11.98 0.57 14.07
C ARG A 55 -11.67 0.88 15.53
N PRO A 56 -10.42 1.24 15.87
CA PRO A 56 -9.96 1.33 17.26
C PRO A 56 -10.64 2.44 18.06
N THR A 57 -11.15 3.47 17.37
CA THR A 57 -11.82 4.63 17.98
C THR A 57 -13.33 4.44 18.12
N SER A 58 -13.89 3.34 17.62
CA SER A 58 -15.32 3.06 17.75
C SER A 58 -15.70 2.81 19.22
N GLY A 59 -16.96 3.07 19.59
CA GLY A 59 -17.44 2.84 20.96
C GLY A 59 -17.40 1.37 21.41
N ASN A 60 -17.34 0.43 20.45
CA ASN A 60 -17.18 -0.99 20.70
C ASN A 60 -16.26 -1.62 19.63
N PRO A 61 -14.92 -1.49 19.76
CA PRO A 61 -13.98 -2.00 18.78
C PRO A 61 -14.04 -3.52 18.71
N ASN A 62 -14.28 -4.06 17.52
CA ASN A 62 -14.35 -5.50 17.25
C ASN A 62 -13.56 -5.85 15.99
N TRP A 63 -12.95 -7.04 15.99
CA TRP A 63 -12.21 -7.57 14.84
C TRP A 63 -13.17 -8.14 13.80
N GLN A 64 -13.05 -7.67 12.56
CA GLN A 64 -13.66 -8.29 11.40
C GLN A 64 -12.58 -9.14 10.70
N MET A 65 -12.76 -10.46 10.74
CA MET A 65 -11.74 -11.40 10.28
C MET A 65 -11.97 -11.85 8.85
N THR A 66 -10.89 -11.95 8.09
CA THR A 66 -10.80 -12.54 6.75
C THR A 66 -9.49 -13.32 6.66
N SER A 67 -9.20 -13.97 5.53
CA SER A 67 -7.95 -14.71 5.33
C SER A 67 -7.37 -14.47 3.95
N MET A 68 -6.06 -14.29 3.89
CA MET A 68 -5.31 -14.39 2.64
C MET A 68 -5.49 -15.79 2.04
N PRO A 69 -5.37 -15.96 0.71
CA PRO A 69 -5.45 -17.28 0.08
C PRO A 69 -4.41 -18.28 0.58
N GLN A 70 -3.25 -17.79 1.01
CA GLN A 70 -2.14 -18.59 1.55
C GLN A 70 -1.56 -17.89 2.79
N PRO A 71 -0.96 -18.64 3.74
CA PRO A 71 -0.30 -18.06 4.90
C PRO A 71 0.88 -17.20 4.50
N ARG A 72 1.13 -16.13 5.26
CA ARG A 72 2.23 -15.20 4.96
C ARG A 72 2.77 -14.52 6.20
N GLY A 73 4.06 -14.71 6.48
CA GLY A 73 4.85 -13.93 7.43
C GLY A 73 5.68 -12.91 6.67
N MET A 74 6.08 -11.83 7.34
CA MET A 74 6.83 -10.71 6.74
C MET A 74 6.10 -9.99 5.61
N VAL A 75 4.76 -10.10 5.56
CA VAL A 75 3.94 -9.47 4.54
C VAL A 75 3.94 -7.95 4.69
N GLU A 76 3.95 -7.24 3.56
CA GLU A 76 3.86 -5.79 3.50
C GLU A 76 2.55 -5.35 2.83
N GLY A 77 1.84 -4.41 3.45
CA GLY A 77 0.61 -3.81 2.94
C GLY A 77 0.85 -2.41 2.39
N VAL A 78 0.64 -2.21 1.08
CA VAL A 78 0.80 -0.93 0.39
C VAL A 78 -0.57 -0.42 -0.08
N LEU A 79 -0.91 0.82 0.28
CA LEU A 79 -2.14 1.46 -0.17
C LEU A 79 -2.05 1.80 -1.66
N LEU A 80 -3.08 1.45 -2.42
CA LEU A 80 -3.17 1.73 -3.85
C LEU A 80 -4.19 2.85 -4.14
N LEU A 81 -3.98 3.64 -5.20
CA LEU A 81 -4.76 4.84 -5.51
C LEU A 81 -6.26 4.61 -5.83
N ASP A 82 -6.71 3.36 -5.97
CA ASP A 82 -8.12 3.00 -6.09
C ASP A 82 -8.78 2.62 -4.75
N GLY A 83 -8.03 2.77 -3.64
CA GLY A 83 -8.44 2.48 -2.28
C GLY A 83 -8.30 1.00 -1.89
N THR A 84 -7.76 0.16 -2.77
CA THR A 84 -7.40 -1.23 -2.43
C THR A 84 -6.02 -1.30 -1.76
N VAL A 85 -5.68 -2.47 -1.21
CA VAL A 85 -4.39 -2.71 -0.56
C VAL A 85 -3.65 -3.83 -1.28
N LEU A 86 -2.42 -3.57 -1.70
CA LEU A 86 -1.49 -4.59 -2.19
C LEU A 86 -0.78 -5.25 -1.00
N TRP A 87 -0.86 -6.58 -0.92
CA TRP A 87 -0.13 -7.40 0.04
C TRP A 87 0.88 -8.26 -0.70
N ILE A 88 2.17 -8.00 -0.46
CA ILE A 88 3.31 -8.65 -1.14
C ILE A 88 4.43 -8.97 -0.15
N ASN A 89 5.50 -9.58 -0.66
CA ASN A 89 6.70 -10.00 0.07
C ASN A 89 6.43 -11.09 1.11
N GLY A 90 7.50 -11.61 1.69
CA GLY A 90 7.48 -12.58 2.77
C GLY A 90 7.47 -14.04 2.35
N CYS A 91 7.13 -14.89 3.31
CA CYS A 91 7.21 -16.35 3.20
C CYS A 91 5.97 -17.04 3.75
N GLN A 92 5.73 -18.28 3.32
CA GLN A 92 4.66 -19.12 3.87
C GLN A 92 5.14 -19.95 5.08
N SER A 93 6.45 -20.10 5.26
CA SER A 93 7.03 -20.79 6.40
C SER A 93 8.29 -20.07 6.89
N GLY A 94 8.37 -19.83 8.20
CA GLY A 94 9.48 -19.14 8.82
C GLY A 94 9.09 -17.95 9.67
N ALA A 95 10.10 -17.15 9.97
CA ALA A 95 10.00 -15.90 10.71
C ALA A 95 11.03 -14.89 10.20
N GLN A 96 10.95 -13.65 10.67
CA GLN A 96 12.02 -12.67 10.47
C GLN A 96 13.34 -13.12 11.12
N GLY A 97 14.45 -12.71 10.49
CA GLY A 97 15.82 -13.06 10.88
C GLY A 97 16.56 -13.83 9.80
N PHE A 98 17.87 -13.95 9.95
CA PHE A 98 18.74 -14.57 8.95
C PHE A 98 18.55 -16.08 8.88
N GLY A 99 18.37 -16.61 7.67
CA GLY A 99 18.21 -18.05 7.43
C GLY A 99 16.93 -18.66 8.01
N LEU A 100 15.93 -17.85 8.39
CA LEU A 100 14.72 -18.31 9.08
C LEU A 100 13.47 -18.38 8.23
N ALA A 101 13.58 -18.19 6.91
CA ALA A 101 12.44 -18.16 6.00
C ALA A 101 12.59 -19.16 4.85
N THR A 102 11.53 -19.93 4.60
CA THR A 102 11.41 -20.89 3.49
C THR A 102 10.06 -20.74 2.80
N THR A 103 9.90 -21.36 1.63
CA THR A 103 8.65 -21.28 0.85
C THR A 103 8.24 -19.82 0.60
N PRO A 104 8.99 -19.07 -0.23
CA PRO A 104 8.71 -17.67 -0.51
C PRO A 104 7.27 -17.47 -1.00
N ALA A 105 6.62 -16.41 -0.54
CA ALA A 105 5.27 -16.08 -0.97
C ALA A 105 5.35 -15.20 -2.23
N LEU A 106 5.08 -15.80 -3.39
CA LEU A 106 5.36 -15.22 -4.70
C LEU A 106 4.19 -14.44 -5.30
N GLU A 107 2.99 -14.59 -4.75
CA GLU A 107 1.79 -13.90 -5.22
C GLU A 107 1.79 -12.43 -4.81
N ALA A 108 1.28 -11.58 -5.70
CA ALA A 108 0.76 -10.27 -5.36
C ALA A 108 -0.74 -10.39 -5.06
N LEU A 109 -1.14 -10.04 -3.84
CA LEU A 109 -2.53 -10.11 -3.40
C LEU A 109 -3.11 -8.70 -3.33
N ILE A 110 -4.30 -8.48 -3.90
CA ILE A 110 -5.07 -7.27 -3.70
C ILE A 110 -6.20 -7.59 -2.73
N TYR A 111 -6.33 -6.79 -1.68
CA TYR A 111 -7.50 -6.77 -0.82
C TYR A 111 -8.37 -5.55 -1.13
N ASP A 112 -9.64 -5.77 -1.43
CA ASP A 112 -10.64 -4.72 -1.59
C ASP A 112 -11.45 -4.54 -0.30
N PRO A 113 -11.21 -3.46 0.48
CA PRO A 113 -11.91 -3.23 1.73
C PRO A 113 -13.41 -2.94 1.58
N ARG A 114 -13.87 -2.57 0.37
CA ARG A 114 -15.31 -2.32 0.10
C ARG A 114 -16.09 -3.61 -0.11
N ARG A 115 -15.43 -4.63 -0.67
CA ARG A 115 -16.03 -5.94 -0.99
C ARG A 115 -15.66 -7.04 0.00
N ASP A 116 -14.70 -6.77 0.88
CA ASP A 116 -14.06 -7.76 1.75
C ASP A 116 -13.56 -8.98 0.96
N ALA A 117 -12.85 -8.69 -0.14
CA ALA A 117 -12.46 -9.71 -1.11
C ALA A 117 -10.96 -9.67 -1.41
N TRP A 118 -10.39 -10.86 -1.58
CA TRP A 118 -9.00 -11.07 -1.98
C TRP A 118 -8.92 -11.46 -3.45
N THR A 119 -7.92 -10.96 -4.16
CA THR A 119 -7.65 -11.33 -5.54
C THR A 119 -6.15 -11.51 -5.75
N VAL A 120 -5.75 -12.61 -6.41
CA VAL A 120 -4.38 -12.77 -6.89
C VAL A 120 -4.22 -11.91 -8.14
N SER A 121 -3.30 -10.94 -8.09
CA SER A 121 -3.13 -9.94 -9.16
C SER A 121 -1.84 -10.09 -9.96
N GLY A 122 -1.02 -11.10 -9.63
CA GLY A 122 0.22 -11.44 -10.32
C GLY A 122 1.08 -12.35 -9.46
N GLN A 123 2.20 -12.80 -10.03
CA GLN A 123 3.23 -13.58 -9.34
C GLN A 123 4.62 -13.08 -9.76
N THR A 124 5.56 -13.06 -8.83
CA THR A 124 6.99 -12.85 -9.11
C THR A 124 7.72 -14.19 -9.09
N THR A 125 8.92 -14.23 -9.67
CA THR A 125 9.87 -15.34 -9.51
C THR A 125 10.98 -15.01 -8.51
N ILE A 126 10.94 -13.84 -7.88
CA ILE A 126 11.96 -13.35 -6.94
C ILE A 126 11.46 -13.55 -5.51
N ALA A 127 12.26 -14.27 -4.71
CA ALA A 127 11.99 -14.44 -3.29
C ALA A 127 12.28 -13.14 -2.53
N ARG A 128 11.24 -12.40 -2.15
CA ARG A 128 11.34 -11.17 -1.34
C ARG A 128 11.14 -11.52 0.13
N LEU A 129 12.23 -11.95 0.80
CA LEU A 129 12.23 -12.45 2.18
C LEU A 129 12.66 -11.37 3.20
N TYR A 130 13.33 -11.73 4.29
CA TYR A 130 13.80 -10.79 5.31
C TYR A 130 14.64 -9.65 4.71
N HIS A 131 14.35 -8.39 5.09
CA HIS A 131 14.86 -7.16 4.48
C HIS A 131 14.37 -6.83 3.06
N SER A 132 13.28 -7.42 2.59
CA SER A 132 12.55 -6.84 1.44
C SER A 132 11.80 -5.57 1.85
N VAL A 133 11.47 -4.73 0.86
CA VAL A 133 10.62 -3.54 1.02
C VAL A 133 9.71 -3.34 -0.19
N ALA A 134 8.57 -2.69 0.02
CA ALA A 134 7.66 -2.24 -1.02
C ALA A 134 7.14 -0.81 -0.76
N LEU A 135 7.11 0.02 -1.81
CA LEU A 135 6.67 1.42 -1.71
C LEU A 135 5.98 1.91 -2.98
N MET A 136 4.86 2.62 -2.84
CA MET A 136 4.18 3.25 -3.98
C MET A 136 4.99 4.44 -4.53
N LEU A 137 5.14 4.51 -5.85
CA LEU A 137 5.79 5.59 -6.57
C LEU A 137 4.81 6.68 -7.00
N LEU A 138 5.33 7.84 -7.43
CA LEU A 138 4.51 8.97 -7.88
C LEU A 138 3.64 8.65 -9.09
N ASP A 139 4.05 7.70 -9.92
CA ASP A 139 3.27 7.25 -11.06
C ASP A 139 2.21 6.20 -10.68
N GLY A 140 1.99 5.92 -9.39
CA GLY A 140 1.01 4.93 -8.92
C GLY A 140 1.42 3.47 -9.17
N THR A 141 2.66 3.21 -9.59
CA THR A 141 3.21 1.85 -9.54
C THR A 141 3.81 1.57 -8.15
N VAL A 142 4.19 0.33 -7.87
CA VAL A 142 4.83 -0.05 -6.60
C VAL A 142 6.23 -0.59 -6.86
N LEU A 143 7.23 0.05 -6.26
CA LEU A 143 8.61 -0.41 -6.21
C LEU A 143 8.74 -1.57 -5.23
N VAL A 144 9.42 -2.64 -5.63
CA VAL A 144 9.72 -3.80 -4.78
C VAL A 144 11.23 -4.07 -4.83
N ALA A 145 11.88 -4.11 -3.67
CA ALA A 145 13.34 -4.25 -3.55
C ALA A 145 13.74 -5.16 -2.37
N GLY A 146 15.04 -5.50 -2.28
CA GLY A 146 15.57 -6.49 -1.34
C GLY A 146 15.20 -7.92 -1.72
N SER A 147 15.48 -8.98 -0.98
CA SER A 147 15.89 -9.11 0.41
C SER A 147 17.38 -9.36 0.62
N ASN A 148 17.81 -9.27 1.87
CA ASN A 148 19.04 -9.88 2.34
C ASN A 148 18.72 -10.84 3.51
N PRO A 149 18.38 -12.11 3.21
CA PRO A 149 18.00 -13.09 4.22
C PRO A 149 19.21 -13.75 4.91
N ASN A 150 20.44 -13.33 4.62
CA ASN A 150 21.68 -13.92 5.15
C ASN A 150 22.43 -12.90 6.01
N GLU A 151 23.18 -13.38 7.01
CA GLU A 151 24.00 -12.51 7.86
C GLU A 151 25.09 -11.78 7.06
N GLN A 152 25.72 -12.49 6.12
CA GLN A 152 26.64 -11.92 5.13
C GLN A 152 26.01 -12.01 3.75
N PRO A 153 26.25 -11.03 2.85
CA PRO A 153 25.73 -11.09 1.50
C PRO A 153 26.20 -12.36 0.78
N LEU A 154 25.25 -13.07 0.15
CA LEU A 154 25.52 -14.27 -0.67
C LEU A 154 25.06 -14.03 -2.10
N LEU A 155 25.93 -14.32 -3.05
CA LEU A 155 25.62 -14.35 -4.47
C LEU A 155 24.95 -15.69 -4.86
N GLU A 156 24.38 -15.74 -6.06
CA GLU A 156 23.66 -16.91 -6.57
C GLU A 156 24.52 -18.19 -6.64
N ASP A 157 25.83 -18.06 -6.85
CA ASP A 157 26.79 -19.18 -6.87
C ASP A 157 27.30 -19.56 -5.47
N GLN A 158 26.95 -18.79 -4.44
CA GLN A 158 27.38 -18.98 -3.04
C GLN A 158 26.31 -19.61 -2.14
N VAL A 159 25.06 -19.72 -2.62
CA VAL A 159 23.98 -20.34 -1.85
C VAL A 159 24.03 -21.87 -1.92
N ASP A 160 23.67 -22.54 -0.83
CA ASP A 160 23.44 -23.98 -0.84
C ASP A 160 21.94 -24.27 -0.83
N ARG A 161 21.38 -24.61 -1.99
CA ARG A 161 19.96 -24.94 -2.16
C ARG A 161 19.50 -26.14 -1.31
N ARG A 162 20.43 -26.96 -0.79
CA ARG A 162 20.13 -28.09 0.10
C ARG A 162 20.14 -27.69 1.57
N ASN A 163 20.74 -26.54 1.90
CA ASN A 163 20.74 -25.98 3.24
C ASN A 163 19.66 -24.89 3.33
N PRO A 164 18.51 -25.14 3.98
CA PRO A 164 17.42 -24.19 4.00
C PRO A 164 17.78 -22.86 4.70
N PHE A 165 18.81 -22.86 5.57
CA PHE A 165 19.31 -21.66 6.24
C PHE A 165 20.12 -20.72 5.32
N GLN A 166 20.53 -21.19 4.13
CA GLN A 166 21.36 -20.43 3.16
C GLN A 166 20.87 -20.65 1.72
N ALA A 167 19.58 -20.96 1.55
CA ALA A 167 19.02 -21.36 0.24
C ALA A 167 18.69 -20.18 -0.68
N PHE A 168 18.71 -18.94 -0.19
CA PHE A 168 18.30 -17.75 -0.94
C PHE A 168 19.42 -16.71 -0.97
N PRO A 169 19.78 -16.16 -2.14
CA PRO A 169 20.84 -15.17 -2.24
C PRO A 169 20.37 -13.82 -1.71
N THR A 170 21.32 -12.90 -1.56
CA THR A 170 21.01 -11.48 -1.46
C THR A 170 20.49 -10.97 -2.80
N GLU A 171 19.32 -10.32 -2.79
CA GLU A 171 18.64 -9.86 -3.99
C GLU A 171 18.90 -8.36 -4.22
N TYR A 172 19.51 -8.06 -5.36
CA TYR A 172 19.89 -6.72 -5.78
C TYR A 172 18.97 -6.15 -6.87
N ARG A 173 18.16 -6.99 -7.52
CA ARG A 173 17.22 -6.56 -8.54
C ARG A 173 16.04 -5.85 -7.88
N VAL A 174 15.49 -4.90 -8.62
CA VAL A 174 14.30 -4.15 -8.25
C VAL A 174 13.20 -4.48 -9.25
N GLU A 175 11.98 -4.69 -8.76
CA GLU A 175 10.79 -4.89 -9.58
C GLU A 175 9.85 -3.70 -9.46
N ILE A 176 9.08 -3.46 -10.52
CA ILE A 176 7.93 -2.55 -10.50
C ILE A 176 6.67 -3.39 -10.66
N TYR A 177 5.82 -3.37 -9.65
CA TYR A 177 4.48 -3.90 -9.75
C TYR A 177 3.56 -2.83 -10.35
N THR A 178 2.87 -3.18 -11.44
CA THR A 178 1.88 -2.31 -12.10
C THR A 178 0.46 -2.71 -11.65
N PRO A 179 -0.25 -1.89 -10.86
CA PRO A 179 -1.60 -2.18 -10.41
C PRO A 179 -2.63 -2.24 -11.55
N PRO A 180 -3.79 -2.92 -11.37
CA PRO A 180 -4.81 -3.06 -12.42
C PRO A 180 -5.25 -1.74 -13.08
N TYR A 181 -5.33 -0.65 -12.33
CA TYR A 181 -5.69 0.67 -12.85
C TYR A 181 -4.65 1.30 -13.81
N LEU A 182 -3.47 0.70 -13.99
CA LEU A 182 -2.46 1.13 -14.97
C LEU A 182 -2.20 0.10 -16.08
N ARG A 183 -2.91 -1.03 -16.11
CA ARG A 183 -2.65 -2.10 -17.10
C ARG A 183 -3.37 -1.84 -18.42
N GLY A 184 -2.76 -2.28 -19.52
CA GLY A 184 -3.34 -2.19 -20.87
C GLY A 184 -3.69 -0.74 -21.25
N ASP A 185 -4.87 -0.55 -21.82
CA ASP A 185 -5.32 0.76 -22.31
C ASP A 185 -5.40 1.83 -21.20
N ASN A 186 -5.58 1.44 -19.93
CA ASN A 186 -5.63 2.38 -18.82
C ASN A 186 -4.34 3.21 -18.71
N ALA A 187 -3.18 2.67 -19.08
CA ALA A 187 -1.91 3.40 -19.09
C ALA A 187 -1.97 4.67 -19.97
N SER A 188 -2.75 4.64 -21.06
CA SER A 188 -2.89 5.80 -21.95
C SER A 188 -3.92 6.84 -21.48
N LYS A 189 -4.84 6.45 -20.60
CA LYS A 189 -5.99 7.25 -20.13
C LYS A 189 -5.71 8.13 -18.91
N ARG A 190 -4.45 8.13 -18.45
CA ARG A 190 -4.04 8.87 -17.26
C ARG A 190 -4.31 10.37 -17.42
N PRO A 191 -4.84 11.07 -16.41
CA PRO A 191 -4.86 12.53 -16.42
C PRO A 191 -3.43 13.08 -16.43
N ARG A 192 -3.20 14.15 -17.21
CA ARG A 192 -1.86 14.73 -17.46
C ARG A 192 -1.82 16.22 -17.12
N ASN A 193 -0.62 16.81 -17.17
CA ASN A 193 -0.41 18.25 -16.96
C ASN A 193 -1.10 18.77 -15.69
N ILE A 194 -1.01 17.99 -14.61
CA ILE A 194 -1.68 18.29 -13.35
C ILE A 194 -1.01 19.50 -12.71
N THR A 195 -1.80 20.52 -12.38
CA THR A 195 -1.32 21.74 -11.72
C THR A 195 -2.19 22.07 -10.52
N LEU A 196 -1.57 22.62 -9.49
CA LEU A 196 -2.21 23.08 -8.27
C LEU A 196 -2.04 24.60 -8.16
N SER A 197 -3.05 25.32 -7.68
CA SER A 197 -2.92 26.77 -7.42
C SER A 197 -1.94 27.08 -6.29
N THR A 198 -1.61 26.09 -5.46
CA THR A 198 -0.60 26.18 -4.40
C THR A 198 -0.04 24.79 -4.12
N THR A 199 1.25 24.71 -3.79
CA THR A 199 1.88 23.51 -3.25
C THR A 199 1.95 23.52 -1.73
N GLU A 200 1.48 24.59 -1.08
CA GLU A 200 1.36 24.70 0.37
C GLU A 200 -0.10 24.55 0.77
N LEU A 201 -0.43 23.42 1.38
CA LEU A 201 -1.80 23.10 1.82
C LEU A 201 -1.96 23.39 3.31
N ARG A 202 -3.19 23.71 3.71
CA ARG A 202 -3.59 23.91 5.10
C ARG A 202 -4.90 23.20 5.37
N MET A 203 -5.11 22.77 6.61
CA MET A 203 -6.38 22.16 7.00
C MET A 203 -7.52 23.18 6.89
N ASN A 204 -8.73 22.70 6.54
CA ASN A 204 -9.94 23.52 6.38
C ASN A 204 -9.87 24.63 5.30
N THR A 205 -8.92 24.56 4.36
CA THR A 205 -8.87 25.45 3.19
C THR A 205 -9.25 24.70 1.91
N SER A 206 -9.29 25.41 0.80
CA SER A 206 -9.52 24.84 -0.53
C SER A 206 -8.39 25.25 -1.48
N PHE A 207 -8.18 24.49 -2.54
CA PHE A 207 -7.23 24.83 -3.61
C PHE A 207 -7.83 24.48 -4.97
N ILE A 208 -7.30 25.09 -6.03
CA ILE A 208 -7.68 24.76 -7.40
C ILE A 208 -6.71 23.71 -7.93
N LEU A 209 -7.28 22.68 -8.53
CA LEU A 209 -6.60 21.61 -9.24
C LEU A 209 -7.03 21.67 -10.71
N GLU A 210 -6.08 21.58 -11.63
CA GLU A 210 -6.37 21.45 -13.05
C GLU A 210 -5.57 20.30 -13.67
N PHE A 211 -6.14 19.67 -14.69
CA PHE A 211 -5.48 18.58 -15.41
C PHE A 211 -6.09 18.40 -16.81
N ASP A 212 -5.33 17.78 -17.70
CA ASP A 212 -5.79 17.38 -19.02
C ASP A 212 -6.38 15.98 -18.96
N PHE A 213 -7.55 15.81 -19.57
CA PHE A 213 -8.27 14.55 -19.65
C PHE A 213 -8.71 14.28 -21.08
N GLN A 214 -8.30 13.14 -21.62
CA GLN A 214 -8.41 12.84 -23.06
C GLN A 214 -9.61 11.93 -23.40
N ASP A 215 -10.18 11.23 -22.41
CA ASP A 215 -11.37 10.43 -22.65
C ASP A 215 -12.59 11.33 -22.88
N LYS A 216 -13.57 10.79 -23.62
CA LYS A 216 -14.76 11.53 -24.05
C LYS A 216 -15.55 12.11 -22.88
N GLU A 217 -15.61 11.39 -21.76
CA GLU A 217 -16.43 11.77 -20.61
C GLU A 217 -15.72 11.43 -19.30
N LEU A 218 -15.69 12.41 -18.39
CA LEU A 218 -15.25 12.22 -17.01
C LEU A 218 -16.49 11.80 -16.20
N LEU A 219 -16.52 10.55 -15.76
CA LEU A 219 -17.63 9.95 -15.01
C LEU A 219 -17.37 9.99 -13.51
N THR A 220 -16.13 9.71 -13.10
CA THR A 220 -15.70 9.72 -11.70
C THR A 220 -14.41 10.50 -11.52
N LEU A 221 -14.33 11.21 -10.40
CA LEU A 221 -13.16 11.97 -10.01
C LEU A 221 -12.92 11.76 -8.51
N GLU A 222 -11.74 11.23 -8.18
CA GLU A 222 -11.23 11.22 -6.82
C GLU A 222 -9.94 12.05 -6.76
N VAL A 223 -9.76 12.78 -5.68
CA VAL A 223 -8.50 13.50 -5.39
C VAL A 223 -7.97 12.96 -4.07
N ILE A 224 -6.72 12.51 -4.06
CA ILE A 224 -6.12 11.79 -2.94
C ILE A 224 -4.93 12.57 -2.42
N LEU A 225 -4.88 12.81 -1.12
CA LEU A 225 -3.68 13.22 -0.41
C LEU A 225 -3.00 11.97 0.16
N TYR A 226 -1.80 11.67 -0.34
CA TYR A 226 -1.05 10.47 0.00
C TYR A 226 0.23 10.82 0.77
N GLY A 227 0.46 10.15 1.89
CA GLY A 227 1.74 10.13 2.59
C GLY A 227 2.40 8.77 2.35
N GLY A 228 3.55 8.76 1.67
CA GLY A 228 4.23 7.51 1.32
C GLY A 228 4.97 6.84 2.47
N GLY A 229 5.34 7.60 3.50
CA GLY A 229 6.04 7.06 4.66
C GLY A 229 7.42 6.46 4.34
N PHE A 230 7.88 5.59 5.22
CA PHE A 230 9.14 4.84 5.11
C PHE A 230 8.90 3.38 5.48
N VAL A 231 9.61 2.45 4.86
CA VAL A 231 9.39 1.02 5.03
C VAL A 231 10.69 0.29 5.35
N THR A 232 10.66 -0.59 6.34
CA THR A 232 11.73 -1.54 6.64
C THR A 232 11.19 -2.68 7.50
N HIS A 233 11.74 -3.88 7.37
CA HIS A 233 11.38 -5.03 8.23
C HIS A 233 9.87 -5.31 8.31
N SER A 234 9.16 -5.19 7.18
CA SER A 234 7.70 -5.33 7.09
C SER A 234 6.89 -4.29 7.87
N LEU A 235 7.53 -3.22 8.34
CA LEU A 235 6.91 -2.10 9.04
C LEU A 235 6.89 -0.88 8.13
N HIS A 236 5.69 -0.40 7.81
CA HIS A 236 5.49 0.78 6.97
C HIS A 236 5.02 1.96 7.81
N MET A 237 5.94 2.83 8.19
CA MET A 237 5.70 3.97 9.06
C MET A 237 5.21 5.17 8.26
N GLY A 238 4.09 5.77 8.68
CA GLY A 238 3.60 7.03 8.11
C GLY A 238 2.91 6.91 6.75
N GLN A 239 2.67 5.69 6.25
CA GLN A 239 1.79 5.48 5.10
C GLN A 239 0.37 5.92 5.45
N MET A 240 -0.21 6.80 4.64
CA MET A 240 -1.58 7.29 4.83
C MET A 240 -2.19 7.71 3.51
N MET A 241 -3.50 7.54 3.39
CA MET A 241 -4.28 7.93 2.22
C MET A 241 -5.55 8.63 2.68
N VAL A 242 -5.74 9.87 2.25
CA VAL A 242 -6.92 10.67 2.56
C VAL A 242 -7.60 11.07 1.27
N TYR A 243 -8.86 10.68 1.11
CA TYR A 243 -9.69 11.19 0.03
C TYR A 243 -10.10 12.64 0.34
N LEU A 244 -9.75 13.55 -0.55
CA LEU A 244 -10.16 14.95 -0.52
C LEU A 244 -11.52 15.13 -1.22
N ASP A 245 -12.15 16.28 -1.02
CA ASP A 245 -13.52 16.53 -1.46
C ASP A 245 -13.55 17.51 -2.66
N PRO A 246 -13.59 17.01 -3.92
CA PRO A 246 -13.70 17.86 -5.10
C PRO A 246 -15.13 18.41 -5.27
N ARG A 247 -15.27 19.73 -5.42
CA ARG A 247 -16.54 20.41 -5.69
C ARG A 247 -16.95 20.32 -7.17
N GLY A 248 -17.12 19.09 -7.67
CA GLY A 248 -17.37 18.84 -9.09
C GLY A 248 -16.21 19.33 -9.97
N TRP A 249 -16.45 19.43 -11.29
CA TRP A 249 -15.47 19.93 -12.24
C TRP A 249 -16.12 20.78 -13.32
N VAL A 250 -15.34 21.70 -13.88
CA VAL A 250 -15.71 22.47 -15.07
C VAL A 250 -14.72 22.19 -16.19
N ASP A 251 -15.23 22.18 -17.43
CA ASP A 251 -14.40 22.14 -18.62
C ASP A 251 -13.95 23.57 -18.96
N VAL A 252 -12.64 23.78 -19.08
CA VAL A 252 -12.07 25.10 -19.44
C VAL A 252 -11.55 25.14 -20.88
N GLY A 253 -11.90 24.13 -21.70
CA GLY A 253 -11.55 24.01 -23.11
C GLY A 253 -10.40 23.02 -23.35
N ASN A 254 -10.34 22.46 -24.57
CA ASN A 254 -9.28 21.55 -25.03
C ASN A 254 -9.05 20.31 -24.15
N GLY A 255 -10.09 19.81 -23.46
CA GLY A 255 -9.99 18.66 -22.56
C GLY A 255 -9.38 18.98 -21.19
N ARG A 256 -9.14 20.26 -20.88
CA ARG A 256 -8.67 20.73 -19.58
C ARG A 256 -9.84 20.77 -18.59
N LYS A 257 -9.67 20.13 -17.43
CA LYS A 257 -10.63 20.14 -16.32
C LYS A 257 -10.10 21.01 -15.20
N ARG A 258 -10.99 21.79 -14.58
CA ARG A 258 -10.71 22.59 -13.39
C ARG A 258 -11.63 22.19 -12.24
N VAL A 259 -11.05 22.04 -11.06
CA VAL A 259 -11.68 21.48 -9.86
C VAL A 259 -11.30 22.34 -8.67
N GLU A 260 -12.28 22.74 -7.85
CA GLU A 260 -11.99 23.25 -6.51
C GLU A 260 -12.01 22.07 -5.53
N VAL A 261 -10.95 21.89 -4.76
CA VAL A 261 -10.79 20.75 -3.85
C VAL A 261 -10.72 21.24 -2.41
N ASP A 262 -11.59 20.71 -1.56
CA ASP A 262 -11.62 21.00 -0.13
C ASP A 262 -10.69 20.07 0.65
N MET A 263 -9.86 20.67 1.51
CA MET A 263 -9.09 19.93 2.51
C MET A 263 -10.03 19.41 3.62
N PRO A 264 -9.73 18.23 4.19
CA PRO A 264 -10.60 17.59 5.18
C PRO A 264 -10.80 18.46 6.41
N ARG A 265 -11.98 18.30 7.03
CA ARG A 265 -12.34 18.93 8.31
C ARG A 265 -12.51 17.85 9.37
N GLY A 266 -12.22 18.19 10.63
CA GLY A 266 -12.47 17.29 11.76
C GLY A 266 -11.41 16.21 12.00
N ILE A 267 -10.34 16.17 11.19
CA ILE A 267 -9.16 15.33 11.44
C ILE A 267 -7.91 16.18 11.64
N LYS A 268 -6.85 15.54 12.14
CA LYS A 268 -5.51 16.12 12.22
C LYS A 268 -4.57 15.28 11.38
N LEU A 269 -3.80 15.94 10.53
CA LEU A 269 -2.75 15.33 9.74
C LEU A 269 -1.41 15.90 10.21
N ALA A 270 -0.37 15.07 10.21
CA ALA A 270 0.97 15.54 10.58
C ALA A 270 1.46 16.54 9.52
N PRO A 271 2.06 17.69 9.89
CA PRO A 271 2.66 18.58 8.92
C PRO A 271 3.84 17.89 8.23
N GLY A 272 4.09 18.22 6.96
CA GLY A 272 5.17 17.61 6.20
C GLY A 272 4.83 17.38 4.73
N PRO A 273 5.69 16.64 4.02
CA PRO A 273 5.51 16.36 2.60
C PRO A 273 4.40 15.33 2.37
N TYR A 274 3.56 15.62 1.39
CA TYR A 274 2.53 14.71 0.86
C TYR A 274 2.55 14.76 -0.66
N VAL A 275 1.75 13.89 -1.28
CA VAL A 275 1.53 13.86 -2.71
C VAL A 275 0.04 13.96 -2.98
N VAL A 276 -0.36 14.89 -3.85
CA VAL A 276 -1.73 14.96 -4.38
C VAL A 276 -1.80 14.14 -5.66
N HIS A 277 -2.72 13.17 -5.70
CA HIS A 277 -3.04 12.40 -6.90
C HIS A 277 -4.46 12.72 -7.39
N VAL A 278 -4.62 12.73 -8.70
CA VAL A 278 -5.91 12.80 -9.39
C VAL A 278 -6.22 11.42 -9.94
N VAL A 279 -7.40 10.88 -9.64
CA VAL A 279 -7.88 9.61 -10.18
C VAL A 279 -9.14 9.90 -10.99
N ALA A 280 -9.00 9.84 -12.31
CA ALA A 280 -10.07 10.12 -13.26
C ALA A 280 -10.56 8.82 -13.89
N ASN A 281 -11.85 8.50 -13.78
CA ASN A 281 -12.43 7.23 -14.24
C ASN A 281 -11.67 5.99 -13.71
N GLY A 282 -11.17 6.06 -12.48
CA GLY A 282 -10.40 4.98 -11.85
C GLY A 282 -8.93 4.89 -12.30
N VAL A 283 -8.43 5.81 -13.14
CA VAL A 283 -7.04 5.84 -13.61
C VAL A 283 -6.29 7.02 -12.97
N PRO A 284 -5.19 6.79 -12.24
CA PRO A 284 -4.44 7.85 -11.59
C PRO A 284 -3.47 8.58 -12.52
N GLY A 285 -3.35 9.89 -12.33
CA GLY A 285 -2.24 10.69 -12.87
C GLY A 285 -0.97 10.57 -12.02
N VAL A 286 0.12 11.18 -12.51
CA VAL A 286 1.37 11.28 -11.73
C VAL A 286 1.17 12.28 -10.59
N GLY A 287 1.53 11.87 -9.39
CA GLY A 287 1.35 12.65 -8.17
C GLY A 287 2.16 13.94 -8.13
N GLN A 288 1.61 14.97 -7.48
CA GLN A 288 2.24 16.28 -7.30
C GLN A 288 2.63 16.47 -5.84
N PHE A 289 3.91 16.77 -5.58
CA PHE A 289 4.37 17.05 -4.22
C PHE A 289 3.75 18.33 -3.66
N VAL A 290 3.33 18.25 -2.40
CA VAL A 290 2.81 19.36 -1.62
C VAL A 290 3.37 19.33 -0.20
N LEU A 291 3.35 20.48 0.47
CA LEU A 291 3.71 20.62 1.87
C LEU A 291 2.45 20.96 2.66
N LEU A 292 2.06 20.09 3.60
CA LEU A 292 1.02 20.40 4.57
C LEU A 292 1.60 21.25 5.69
N LYS A 293 1.09 22.46 5.86
CA LYS A 293 1.46 23.39 6.94
C LYS A 293 0.40 23.41 8.04
N VAL A 294 0.86 23.66 9.27
CA VAL A 294 0.02 24.01 10.42
C VAL A 294 -0.41 25.46 10.30
#